data_AF-K8PHJ7-F1
#
_entry.id   AF-K8PHJ7-F1
#
_cell.length_a   1.000
_cell.length_b   1.000
_cell.length_c   1.000
_cell.angle_alpha   90.00
_cell.angle_beta   90.00
_cell.angle_gamma   90.00
#
_symmetry.space_group_name_H-M   'P 1'
#
loop_
_entity.id
_entity.type
_entity.pdbx_description
1 polymer ?
#
loop_
_entity_poly.entity_id
_entity_poly.type
_entity_poly.pdbx_seq_one_letter_code
_entity_poly.pdbx_strand_id
1 'polypeptide(L)' 'MTRRTDPAQEWKAMAADLRAKAALLSPGPEREAILKKARQLETASHMDDWASSPGLRPPKP' A
#
# COMPACT_ATOMS: atom_id res chain seq x y z
N MET A 1 6.87 14.91 -19.90
CA MET A 1 6.43 13.52 -19.68
C MET A 1 7.32 12.91 -18.61
N THR A 2 6.90 12.93 -17.35
CA THR A 2 7.57 12.18 -16.29
C THR A 2 6.54 11.19 -15.80
N ARG A 3 6.74 9.87 -16.02
CA ARG A 3 5.94 8.88 -15.31
C ARG A 3 6.29 9.06 -13.84
N ARG A 4 5.44 9.77 -13.10
CA ARG A 4 5.47 9.71 -11.64
C ARG A 4 5.04 8.28 -11.32
N THR A 5 5.99 7.43 -10.98
CA THR A 5 5.67 6.14 -10.37
C THR A 5 4.84 6.46 -9.14
N ASP A 6 3.60 5.97 -9.11
CA ASP A 6 2.66 6.25 -8.05
C ASP A 6 2.95 5.26 -6.91
N PRO A 7 3.60 5.70 -5.82
CA PRO A 7 4.02 4.79 -4.75
C PRO A 7 2.82 4.10 -4.10
N ALA A 8 1.63 4.72 -4.10
CA ALA A 8 0.41 4.10 -3.61
C ALA A 8 0.02 2.86 -4.44
N GLN A 9 0.18 2.92 -5.76
CA GLN A 9 -0.12 1.78 -6.63
C GLN A 9 0.88 0.64 -6.46
N GLU A 10 2.16 0.95 -6.30
CA GLU A 10 3.18 -0.06 -6.02
C GLU A 10 2.93 -0.77 -4.68
N TRP A 11 2.60 -0.02 -3.63
CA TRP A 11 2.28 -0.61 -2.33
C TRP A 11 1.02 -1.47 -2.36
N LYS A 12 -0.01 -1.08 -3.13
CA LYS A 12 -1.21 -1.91 -3.35
C LYS A 12 -0.86 -3.24 -4.02
N ALA A 13 -0.03 -3.21 -5.05
CA ALA A 13 0.43 -4.43 -5.73
C ALA A 13 1.24 -5.33 -4.78
N MET A 14 2.19 -4.75 -4.04
CA MET A 14 2.98 -5.49 -3.04
C MET A 14 2.13 -6.09 -1.92
N ALA A 15 1.09 -5.38 -1.46
CA ALA A 15 0.15 -5.90 -0.47
C ALA A 15 -0.67 -7.09 -1.00
N ALA A 16 -1.08 -7.05 -2.26
CA ALA A 16 -1.75 -8.16 -2.92
C ALA A 16 -0.85 -9.40 -3.02
N ASP A 17 0.40 -9.22 -3.44
CA ASP A 17 1.40 -10.30 -3.52
C ASP A 17 1.67 -10.94 -2.15
N LEU A 18 1.78 -10.13 -1.10
CA LEU A 18 1.97 -10.63 0.26
C LEU A 18 0.75 -11.42 0.74
N ARG A 19 -0.47 -11.02 0.38
CA ARG A 19 -1.66 -11.82 0.68
C ARG A 19 -1.68 -13.15 -0.07
N ALA A 20 -1.31 -13.15 -1.34
CA ALA A 20 -1.18 -14.37 -2.12
C ALA A 20 -0.17 -15.33 -1.47
N LYS A 21 0.99 -14.83 -1.03
CA LYS A 21 1.99 -15.60 -0.29
C LYS A 21 1.45 -16.13 1.03
N ALA A 22 0.76 -15.30 1.81
CA ALA A 22 0.15 -15.72 3.07
C ALA A 22 -0.98 -16.74 2.90
N ALA A 23 -1.61 -16.82 1.73
CA ALA A 23 -2.64 -17.82 1.43
C ALA A 23 -2.04 -19.22 1.22
N LEU A 24 -0.75 -19.31 0.87
CA LEU A 24 -0.03 -20.57 0.68
C LEU A 24 0.57 -21.13 1.99
N LEU A 25 0.58 -20.33 3.05
CA LEU A 25 1.12 -20.73 4.35
C LEU A 25 0.03 -21.29 5.26
N SER A 26 0.40 -22.29 6.06
CA SER A 26 -0.42 -22.74 7.17
C SER A 26 -0.64 -21.62 8.20
N PRO A 27 -1.76 -21.64 8.94
CA PRO A 27 -1.95 -20.72 10.07
C PRO A 27 -0.77 -20.78 11.04
N GLY A 28 -0.19 -19.63 11.35
CA GLY A 28 0.96 -19.54 12.24
C GLY A 28 1.65 -18.19 12.21
N PRO A 29 2.71 -18.00 13.03
CA PRO A 29 3.38 -16.71 13.19
C PRO A 29 3.95 -16.14 11.88
N GLU A 30 4.44 -17.01 10.98
CA GLU A 30 4.98 -16.60 9.68
C GLU A 30 3.90 -15.99 8.79
N ARG A 31 2.74 -16.67 8.68
CA ARG A 31 1.58 -16.18 7.94
C ARG A 31 1.11 -14.83 8.50
N GLU A 32 1.03 -14.71 9.83
CA GLU A 32 0.62 -13.47 10.50
C GLU A 32 1.60 -12.31 10.25
N ALA A 33 2.91 -12.58 10.24
CA ALA A 33 3.92 -11.56 9.93
C ALA A 33 3.78 -11.02 8.51
N ILE A 34 3.53 -11.90 7.53
CA ILE A 34 3.29 -11.51 6.14
C ILE A 34 1.99 -10.70 6.01
N LEU A 35 0.90 -11.14 6.64
CA LEU A 35 -0.37 -10.42 6.64
C LEU A 35 -0.26 -9.04 7.30
N LYS A 36 0.52 -8.93 8.38
CA LYS A 36 0.80 -7.64 9.03
C LYS A 36 1.49 -6.67 8.08
N LYS A 37 2.48 -7.14 7.30
CA LYS A 37 3.17 -6.32 6.31
C LYS A 37 2.24 -5.89 5.16
N ALA A 38 1.37 -6.79 4.70
CA ALA A 38 0.36 -6.45 3.68
C ALA A 38 -0.56 -5.31 4.15
N ARG A 39 -1.07 -5.39 5.39
CA ARG A 39 -1.91 -4.34 5.98
C ARG A 39 -1.18 -3.00 6.09
N GLN A 40 0.10 -3.01 6.46
CA GLN A 40 0.91 -1.79 6.55
C GLN A 40 1.04 -1.08 5.19
N LEU A 41 1.26 -1.84 4.12
CA LEU A 41 1.38 -1.30 2.77
C LEU A 41 0.05 -0.72 2.26
N GLU A 42 -1.07 -1.36 2.56
CA GLU A 42 -2.39 -0.79 2.23
C GLU A 42 -2.62 0.53 2.95
N THR A 43 -2.34 0.59 4.25
CA THR A 43 -2.44 1.81 5.03
C THR A 43 -1.56 2.91 4.45
N ALA A 44 -0.31 2.59 4.10
CA ALA A 44 0.59 3.53 3.47
C ALA A 44 0.03 4.04 2.12
N SER A 45 -0.53 3.15 1.30
CA SER A 45 -1.13 3.54 0.01
C SER A 45 -2.32 4.47 0.19
N HIS A 46 -3.15 4.23 1.20
CA HIS A 46 -4.30 5.06 1.48
C HIS A 46 -3.88 6.43 2.04
N MET A 47 -2.81 6.49 2.84
CA MET A 47 -2.24 7.75 3.30
C MET A 47 -1.66 8.57 2.16
N ASP A 48 -0.99 7.94 1.19
CA ASP A 48 -0.45 8.64 0.01
C ASP A 48 -1.56 9.15 -0.91
N ASP A 49 -2.60 8.33 -1.15
CA ASP A 49 -3.80 8.75 -1.88
C ASP A 49 -4.43 10.00 -1.22
N TRP A 50 -4.54 10.00 0.11
CA TRP A 50 -5.05 11.14 0.87
C TRP A 50 -4.16 12.37 0.72
N ALA A 51 -2.85 12.23 0.97
CA ALA A 51 -1.89 13.33 0.86
C ALA A 51 -1.79 13.93 -0.56
N SER A 52 -2.03 13.11 -1.57
CA SER A 52 -2.05 13.49 -2.99
C SER A 52 -3.29 14.30 -3.40
N SER A 53 -4.36 14.23 -2.59
CA SER A 53 -5.69 14.78 -2.91
C SER A 53 -5.66 16.29 -3.18
N PRO A 54 -6.27 16.76 -4.29
CA PRO A 54 -6.27 18.18 -4.67
C PRO A 54 -6.85 19.12 -3.60
N GLY A 55 -7.82 18.65 -2.81
CA GLY A 55 -8.51 19.46 -1.80
C GLY A 55 -7.67 19.77 -0.55
N LEU A 56 -6.49 19.16 -0.40
CA LEU A 56 -5.56 19.41 0.69
C LEU A 56 -4.34 20.24 0.27
N ARG A 57 -4.27 20.64 -1.02
CA ARG A 57 -3.20 21.50 -1.51
C ARG A 57 -3.55 22.95 -1.17
N PRO A 58 -2.59 23.75 -0.66
CA PRO A 58 -2.84 25.18 -0.45
C PRO A 58 -3.24 25.85 -1.78
N PRO A 59 -4.19 26.80 -1.75
CA PRO A 59 -4.58 27.54 -2.94
C PRO A 59 -3.35 28.25 -3.52
N LYS A 60 -3.23 28.21 -4.85
CA LYS A 60 -2.19 28.97 -5.54
C LYS A 60 -2.62 30.45 -5.56
N PRO A 61 -1.69 31.38 -5.29
CA PRO A 61 -1.94 32.81 -5.45
C PRO A 61 -2.24 33.19 -6.90
#